data_AF-A0A8H3SQQ2-F1
#
_entry.id   AF-A0A8H3SQQ2-F1
#
_cell.length_a   1.000
_cell.length_b   1.000
_cell.length_c   1.000
_cell.angle_alpha   90.00
_cell.angle_beta   90.00
_cell.angle_gamma   90.00
#
_symmetry.space_group_name_H-M   'P 1'
#
loop_
_entity.id
_entity.type
_entity.pdbx_description
1 polymer ?
#
loop_
_entity_poly.entity_id
_entity_poly.type
_entity_poly.pdbx_seq_one_letter_code
_entity_poly.pdbx_strand_id
1 'polypeptide(L)'
;MKSLFLSTVAGLVFAVGASPMLAASSVDHHASNSLKDDCDRACMATIVDQVLASMVVHDPYTLPMAAIYQATENSHPAALGMMTAWRTVTEAGPPSLLAIDTTQGSAYFALDVSEGSDTERSVLRGRVKVVNQEITELEIFINRYRGDHGFSFSAAELPSNYEVLMSPPGNRTKASRATLTALSEALFANSSNMSVRVDANCQFTEIGWKVIDTGTYNNETTTPLSCSWPSDHPTDENARVGLVIDEELGFVVTSGMIQGKVYPYQNVSAFIPDAMTSSQEAQDVWLNEVKALGVKGLLAPTEATGETLEVLQYYNDALQAMQINVYMSGPYMTSAWL
;
A
#
# COMPACT_ATOMS: atom_id res chain seq x y z
N MET A 1 -46.65 -42.43 -16.81
CA MET A 1 -45.52 -41.76 -17.52
C MET A 1 -45.43 -40.37 -16.91
N LYS A 2 -44.47 -40.12 -16.02
CA LYS A 2 -43.16 -39.46 -16.30
C LYS A 2 -43.37 -38.09 -16.98
N SER A 3 -42.88 -36.94 -16.52
CA SER A 3 -41.95 -36.56 -15.45
C SER A 3 -41.81 -35.03 -15.46
N LEU A 4 -41.73 -34.42 -14.27
CA LEU A 4 -40.92 -33.29 -13.75
C LEU A 4 -40.33 -32.24 -14.73
N PHE A 5 -40.27 -30.93 -14.43
CA PHE A 5 -39.68 -30.31 -13.23
C PHE A 5 -40.28 -28.92 -12.89
N LEU A 6 -40.66 -28.76 -11.62
CA LEU A 6 -40.64 -27.50 -10.84
C LEU A 6 -39.27 -27.42 -10.14
N SER A 7 -38.68 -26.23 -10.00
CA SER A 7 -37.79 -25.88 -8.87
C SER A 7 -37.58 -24.35 -8.82
N THR A 8 -38.27 -23.64 -7.92
CA THR A 8 -37.87 -23.22 -6.55
C THR A 8 -36.93 -22.01 -6.51
N VAL A 9 -37.53 -20.86 -6.18
CA VAL A 9 -36.88 -19.70 -5.55
C VAL A 9 -36.47 -20.12 -4.14
N ALA A 10 -35.17 -20.21 -3.87
CA ALA A 10 -34.63 -20.42 -2.52
C ALA A 10 -34.49 -19.05 -1.83
N GLY A 11 -35.40 -18.75 -0.91
CA GLY A 11 -35.23 -17.65 0.03
C GLY A 11 -34.18 -18.01 1.08
N LEU A 12 -33.18 -17.14 1.27
CA LEU A 12 -32.22 -17.23 2.35
C LEU A 12 -32.95 -16.93 3.67
N VAL A 13 -33.10 -17.94 4.54
CA VAL A 13 -33.56 -17.76 5.92
C VAL A 13 -32.31 -17.68 6.80
N PHE A 14 -32.05 -16.52 7.39
CA PHE A 14 -31.08 -16.38 8.49
C PHE A 14 -31.65 -17.08 9.72
N ALA A 15 -31.11 -18.25 10.06
CA ALA A 15 -31.43 -18.94 11.30
C ALA A 15 -30.77 -18.22 12.49
N VAL A 16 -31.58 -17.58 13.34
CA VAL A 16 -31.16 -17.09 14.66
C VAL A 16 -31.10 -18.28 15.60
N GLY A 17 -29.91 -18.85 15.78
CA GLY A 17 -29.63 -19.82 16.83
C GLY A 17 -29.25 -19.10 18.13
N ALA A 18 -30.13 -19.13 19.12
CA ALA A 18 -29.81 -18.68 20.48
C ALA A 18 -28.98 -19.76 21.18
N SER A 19 -27.70 -19.48 21.42
CA SER A 19 -26.82 -20.28 22.29
C SER A 19 -26.88 -19.78 23.74
N PRO A 20 -26.84 -20.65 24.75
CA PRO A 20 -26.84 -20.24 26.15
C PRO A 20 -25.48 -19.63 26.53
N MET A 21 -25.51 -18.47 27.18
CA MET A 21 -24.36 -17.82 27.79
C MET A 21 -23.77 -18.69 28.90
N LEU A 22 -22.50 -19.06 28.77
CA LEU A 22 -21.69 -19.56 29.89
C LEU A 22 -21.12 -18.34 30.64
N ALA A 23 -21.34 -18.32 31.95
CA ALA A 23 -20.86 -17.27 32.85
C ALA A 23 -19.33 -17.20 32.86
N ALA A 24 -18.80 -15.99 32.62
CA ALA A 24 -17.38 -15.71 32.66
C ALA A 24 -16.84 -15.79 34.10
N SER A 25 -15.78 -16.57 34.29
CA SER A 25 -14.92 -16.49 35.46
C SER A 25 -14.02 -15.26 35.33
N SER A 26 -14.18 -14.28 36.22
CA SER A 26 -13.30 -13.13 36.33
C SER A 26 -11.90 -13.59 36.72
N VAL A 27 -10.95 -13.55 35.78
CA VAL A 27 -9.53 -13.60 36.10
C VAL A 27 -9.13 -12.16 36.42
N ASP A 28 -8.86 -11.88 37.68
CA ASP A 28 -8.24 -10.63 38.11
C ASP A 28 -6.82 -10.55 37.52
N HIS A 29 -6.69 -9.92 36.35
CA HIS A 29 -5.39 -9.40 35.93
C HIS A 29 -5.08 -8.17 36.78
N HIS A 30 -4.23 -8.38 37.79
CA HIS A 30 -3.51 -7.29 38.42
C HIS A 30 -2.77 -6.50 37.33
N ALA A 31 -3.34 -5.34 36.98
CA ALA A 31 -2.69 -4.33 36.19
C ALA A 31 -1.47 -3.85 36.99
N SER A 32 -0.30 -4.36 36.62
CA SER A 32 0.97 -3.69 36.86
C SER A 32 0.88 -2.35 36.16
N ASN A 33 0.55 -1.30 36.92
CA ASN A 33 0.58 0.07 36.47
C ASN A 33 2.05 0.53 36.44
N SER A 34 2.87 -0.14 35.63
CA SER A 34 4.02 0.51 35.02
C SER A 34 3.42 1.53 34.06
N LEU A 35 3.76 2.80 34.23
CA LEU A 35 3.59 3.81 33.18
C LEU A 35 4.07 3.13 31.89
N LYS A 36 3.14 2.77 31.00
CA LYS A 36 3.48 2.10 29.74
C LYS A 36 4.22 3.17 28.95
N ASP A 37 5.55 3.13 29.02
CA ASP A 37 6.41 4.00 28.23
C ASP A 37 5.96 3.90 26.78
N ASP A 38 5.74 5.06 26.16
CA ASP A 38 5.41 5.18 24.75
C ASP A 38 6.43 4.36 23.93
N CYS A 39 5.96 3.67 22.89
CA CYS A 39 6.80 2.78 22.09
C CYS A 39 7.81 3.61 21.29
N ASP A 40 9.07 3.58 21.70
CA ASP A 40 10.17 4.22 21.00
C ASP A 40 10.47 3.54 19.64
N ARG A 41 11.43 4.07 18.88
CA ARG A 41 11.77 3.51 17.56
C ARG A 41 12.20 2.05 17.62
N ALA A 42 12.94 1.64 18.66
CA ALA A 42 13.41 0.27 18.80
C ALA A 42 12.25 -0.68 19.13
N CYS A 43 11.34 -0.25 20.00
CA CYS A 43 10.09 -0.94 20.28
C CYS A 43 9.24 -1.11 19.01
N MET A 44 9.04 -0.04 18.22
CA MET A 44 8.27 -0.10 16.97
C MET A 44 8.91 -1.04 15.93
N ALA A 45 10.23 -0.98 15.76
CA ALA A 45 10.95 -1.89 14.88
C ALA A 45 10.78 -3.35 15.33
N THR A 46 10.88 -3.62 16.63
CA THR A 46 10.66 -4.97 17.19
C THR A 46 9.25 -5.48 16.92
N ILE A 47 8.23 -4.63 16.99
CA ILE A 47 6.84 -5.02 16.66
C ILE A 47 6.70 -5.35 15.17
N VAL A 48 7.32 -4.57 14.28
CA VAL A 48 7.33 -4.88 12.84
C VAL A 48 8.04 -6.22 12.58
N ASP A 49 9.18 -6.47 13.21
CA ASP A 49 9.88 -7.75 13.11
C ASP A 49 9.01 -8.92 13.61
N GLN A 50 8.25 -8.73 14.71
CA GLN A 50 7.30 -9.73 15.19
C GLN A 50 6.17 -10.00 14.20
N VAL A 51 5.62 -8.96 13.55
CA VAL A 51 4.62 -9.12 12.49
C VAL A 51 5.17 -10.00 11.37
N LEU A 52 6.34 -9.69 10.84
CA LEU A 52 6.96 -10.46 9.76
C LEU A 52 7.32 -11.89 10.20
N ALA A 53 7.89 -12.06 11.39
CA ALA A 53 8.21 -13.37 11.93
C ALA A 53 6.95 -14.23 12.12
N SER A 54 5.85 -13.64 12.59
CA SER A 54 4.56 -14.33 12.77
C SER A 54 4.00 -14.84 11.44
N MET A 55 4.19 -14.08 10.34
CA MET A 55 3.80 -14.50 9.00
C MET A 55 4.62 -15.71 8.55
N VAL A 56 5.94 -15.68 8.74
CA VAL A 56 6.84 -16.79 8.34
C VAL A 56 6.53 -18.09 9.08
N VAL A 57 6.19 -18.03 10.37
CA VAL A 57 5.83 -19.21 11.16
C VAL A 57 4.34 -19.58 11.05
N HIS A 58 3.57 -18.87 10.23
CA HIS A 58 2.14 -19.07 10.02
C HIS A 58 1.29 -18.99 11.31
N ASP A 59 1.72 -18.19 12.29
CA ASP A 59 1.04 -18.04 13.58
C ASP A 59 0.86 -16.57 14.00
N PRO A 60 -0.28 -15.93 13.64
CA PRO A 60 -0.55 -14.55 14.00
C PRO A 60 -0.87 -14.36 15.50
N TYR A 61 -1.12 -15.44 16.25
CA TYR A 61 -1.49 -15.34 17.67
C TYR A 61 -0.28 -15.13 18.58
N THR A 62 0.93 -15.11 18.00
CA THR A 62 2.16 -14.67 18.66
C THR A 62 2.24 -13.15 18.82
N LEU A 63 1.41 -12.39 18.11
CA LEU A 63 1.43 -10.93 18.11
C LEU A 63 0.78 -10.32 19.36
N PRO A 64 1.33 -9.21 19.88
CA PRO A 64 0.72 -8.47 20.98
C PRO A 64 -0.48 -7.66 20.47
N MET A 65 -1.59 -8.31 20.13
CA MET A 65 -2.77 -7.62 19.62
C MET A 65 -3.54 -6.93 20.77
N ALA A 66 -4.07 -5.74 20.50
CA ALA A 66 -5.03 -5.11 21.40
C ALA A 66 -6.31 -5.96 21.50
N ALA A 67 -7.09 -5.77 22.57
CA ALA A 67 -8.34 -6.50 22.80
C ALA A 67 -9.33 -6.38 21.63
N ILE A 68 -9.33 -5.23 20.95
CA ILE A 68 -10.01 -4.98 19.68
C ILE A 68 -9.00 -4.33 18.76
N TYR A 69 -8.84 -4.88 17.56
CA TYR A 69 -7.95 -4.36 16.52
C TYR A 69 -8.69 -4.27 15.19
N GLN A 70 -8.18 -3.43 14.30
CA GLN A 70 -8.60 -3.35 12.90
C GLN A 70 -7.48 -3.87 12.01
N ALA A 71 -7.80 -4.70 11.02
CA ALA A 71 -6.79 -5.17 10.08
C ALA A 71 -7.35 -5.39 8.68
N THR A 72 -6.52 -5.12 7.67
CA THR A 72 -6.84 -5.37 6.26
C THR A 72 -5.65 -6.01 5.54
N GLU A 73 -5.94 -6.96 4.66
CA GLU A 73 -5.02 -7.42 3.62
C GLU A 73 -5.57 -7.02 2.26
N ASN A 74 -4.81 -6.28 1.46
CA ASN A 74 -5.23 -5.85 0.12
C ASN A 74 -6.61 -5.17 0.15
N SER A 75 -6.79 -4.19 1.04
CA SER A 75 -8.05 -3.48 1.27
C SER A 75 -9.20 -4.32 1.84
N HIS A 76 -8.97 -5.61 2.11
CA HIS A 76 -10.00 -6.52 2.60
C HIS A 76 -9.89 -6.73 4.12
N PRO A 77 -10.91 -6.36 4.91
CA PRO A 77 -10.89 -6.55 6.35
C PRO A 77 -11.03 -8.04 6.71
N ALA A 78 -10.11 -8.54 7.53
CA ALA A 78 -10.10 -9.93 7.95
C ALA A 78 -9.41 -10.11 9.31
N ALA A 79 -9.71 -11.21 10.00
CA ALA A 79 -8.86 -11.67 11.10
C ALA A 79 -7.50 -12.14 10.55
N LEU A 80 -6.41 -11.93 11.28
CA LEU A 80 -5.06 -12.23 10.78
C LEU A 80 -4.88 -13.69 10.35
N GLY A 81 -5.49 -14.65 11.06
CA GLY A 81 -5.44 -16.08 10.69
C GLY A 81 -6.21 -16.46 9.40
N MET A 82 -6.99 -15.53 8.84
CA MET A 82 -7.69 -15.69 7.57
C MET A 82 -6.94 -15.03 6.40
N MET A 83 -6.05 -14.07 6.69
CA MET A 83 -5.24 -13.38 5.69
C MET A 83 -4.29 -14.35 4.99
N THR A 84 -4.03 -14.11 3.71
CA THR A 84 -3.17 -14.99 2.90
C THR A 84 -1.71 -14.91 3.32
N ALA A 85 -1.25 -13.75 3.82
CA ALA A 85 0.12 -13.54 4.28
C ALA A 85 0.59 -14.63 5.28
N TRP A 86 -0.26 -14.99 6.25
CA TRP A 86 0.04 -16.03 7.26
C TRP A 86 -0.08 -17.47 6.74
N ARG A 87 -0.38 -17.66 5.45
CA ARG A 87 -0.48 -18.99 4.82
C ARG A 87 0.58 -19.20 3.76
N THR A 88 1.00 -18.12 3.12
CA THR A 88 1.83 -18.18 1.93
C THR A 88 3.26 -17.75 2.19
N VAL A 89 3.49 -16.75 3.05
CA VAL A 89 4.85 -16.24 3.30
C VAL A 89 5.70 -17.31 3.96
N THR A 90 6.82 -17.65 3.34
CA THR A 90 7.79 -18.64 3.83
C THR A 90 9.12 -18.02 4.21
N GLU A 91 9.40 -16.80 3.75
CA GLU A 91 10.61 -16.05 4.08
C GLU A 91 10.32 -14.55 4.11
N ALA A 92 10.81 -13.88 5.14
CA ALA A 92 10.81 -12.43 5.27
C ALA A 92 12.10 -12.00 6.00
N GLY A 93 12.83 -11.06 5.42
CA GLY A 93 13.97 -10.41 6.06
C GLY A 93 13.56 -9.19 6.89
N PRO A 94 14.51 -8.39 7.39
CA PRO A 94 14.20 -7.07 7.92
C PRO A 94 13.61 -6.18 6.81
N PRO A 95 12.77 -5.20 7.16
CA PRO A 95 12.24 -4.26 6.18
C PRO A 95 13.34 -3.55 5.40
N SER A 96 13.24 -3.52 4.07
CA SER A 96 14.13 -2.70 3.23
C SER A 96 13.84 -1.21 3.38
N LEU A 97 12.60 -0.87 3.73
CA LEU A 97 12.20 0.47 4.16
C LEU A 97 11.39 0.35 5.45
N LEU A 98 11.76 1.14 6.45
CA LEU A 98 11.05 1.25 7.72
C LEU A 98 10.95 2.73 8.13
N ALA A 99 9.77 3.31 7.99
CA ALA A 99 9.48 4.66 8.48
C ALA A 99 8.74 4.55 9.82
N ILE A 100 9.21 5.25 10.85
CA ILE A 100 8.65 5.18 12.20
C ILE A 100 8.23 6.57 12.66
N ASP A 101 6.97 6.68 13.08
CA ASP A 101 6.40 7.85 13.74
C ASP A 101 6.13 7.53 15.21
N THR A 102 7.07 7.92 16.08
CA THR A 102 6.94 7.74 17.54
C THR A 102 5.88 8.65 18.16
N THR A 103 5.46 9.72 17.49
CA THR A 103 4.42 10.63 18.00
C THR A 103 3.03 10.02 17.84
N GLN A 104 2.79 9.33 16.72
CA GLN A 104 1.51 8.67 16.46
C GLN A 104 1.49 7.18 16.85
N GLY A 105 2.63 6.62 17.25
CA GLY A 105 2.78 5.19 17.52
C GLY A 105 2.52 4.36 16.26
N SER A 106 3.05 4.78 15.12
CA SER A 106 2.81 4.10 13.84
C SER A 106 4.10 3.88 13.07
N ALA A 107 4.13 2.83 12.26
CA ALA A 107 5.24 2.54 11.38
C ALA A 107 4.75 2.02 10.04
N TYR A 108 5.45 2.40 8.98
CA TYR A 108 5.29 1.84 7.64
C TYR A 108 6.51 0.99 7.33
N PHE A 109 6.29 -0.15 6.70
CA PHE A 109 7.35 -1.05 6.28
C PHE A 109 7.11 -1.55 4.85
N ALA A 110 8.20 -1.81 4.13
CA ALA A 110 8.17 -2.48 2.84
C ALA A 110 9.40 -3.37 2.66
N LEU A 111 9.19 -4.55 2.07
CA LEU A 111 10.21 -5.56 1.80
C LEU A 111 9.76 -6.52 0.70
N ASP A 112 10.73 -7.25 0.16
CA ASP A 112 10.49 -8.46 -0.58
C ASP A 112 10.26 -9.67 0.37
N VAL A 113 9.32 -10.53 0.00
CA VAL A 113 9.02 -11.79 0.71
C VAL A 113 8.99 -12.95 -0.26
N SER A 114 9.31 -14.15 0.22
CA SER A 114 9.02 -15.40 -0.52
C SER A 114 7.66 -15.94 -0.09
N GLU A 115 6.86 -16.37 -1.06
CA GLU A 115 5.59 -17.08 -0.84
C GLU A 115 5.69 -18.58 -1.23
N GLY A 116 6.85 -19.20 -1.01
CA GLY A 116 7.14 -20.60 -1.37
C GLY A 116 7.92 -20.77 -2.67
N SER A 117 8.46 -19.68 -3.23
CA SER A 117 9.32 -19.68 -4.41
C SER A 117 10.64 -18.97 -4.10
N ASP A 118 11.76 -19.60 -4.47
CA ASP A 118 13.09 -18.99 -4.33
C ASP A 118 13.42 -18.04 -5.48
N THR A 119 12.66 -18.09 -6.59
CA THR A 119 12.94 -17.33 -7.81
C THR A 119 11.99 -16.17 -8.03
N GLU A 120 10.75 -16.27 -7.53
CA GLU A 120 9.73 -15.24 -7.66
C GLU A 120 9.36 -14.73 -6.26
N ARG A 121 9.65 -13.45 -6.01
CA ARG A 121 9.39 -12.79 -4.74
C ARG A 121 8.29 -11.76 -4.90
N SER A 122 7.49 -11.61 -3.85
CA SER A 122 6.41 -10.63 -3.75
C SER A 122 6.91 -9.40 -3.00
N VAL A 123 6.31 -8.24 -3.24
CA VAL A 123 6.51 -7.05 -2.42
C VAL A 123 5.42 -6.99 -1.37
N LEU A 124 5.80 -7.15 -0.11
CA LEU A 124 4.94 -6.88 1.04
C LEU A 124 5.21 -5.45 1.50
N ARG A 125 4.14 -4.67 1.68
CA ARG A 125 4.19 -3.41 2.41
C ARG A 125 3.08 -3.37 3.43
N GLY A 126 3.25 -2.54 4.44
CA GLY A 126 2.20 -2.35 5.41
C GLY A 126 2.42 -1.18 6.34
N ARG A 127 1.40 -0.94 7.14
CA ARG A 127 1.37 0.04 8.21
C ARG A 127 0.88 -0.66 9.47
N VAL A 128 1.58 -0.44 10.57
CA VAL A 128 1.16 -0.87 11.91
C VAL A 128 0.90 0.36 12.77
N LYS A 129 -0.13 0.30 13.60
CA LYS A 129 -0.34 1.25 14.71
C LYS A 129 -0.31 0.50 16.03
N VAL A 130 0.40 1.09 16.97
CA VAL A 130 0.70 0.54 18.28
C VAL A 130 0.26 1.54 19.33
N VAL A 131 -0.53 1.07 20.27
CA VAL A 131 -0.88 1.80 21.48
C VAL A 131 -0.57 0.88 22.65
N ASN A 132 0.10 1.38 23.69
CA ASN A 132 0.36 0.59 24.88
C ASN A 132 1.13 -0.73 24.60
N GLN A 133 2.04 -0.70 23.62
CA GLN A 133 2.81 -1.85 23.09
C GLN A 133 1.95 -2.96 22.49
N GLU A 134 0.69 -2.66 22.18
CA GLU A 134 -0.26 -3.56 21.54
C GLU A 134 -0.62 -3.04 20.15
N ILE A 135 -0.72 -3.93 19.17
CA ILE A 135 -1.14 -3.61 17.81
C ILE A 135 -2.64 -3.34 17.80
N THR A 136 -3.02 -2.09 17.49
CA THR A 136 -4.42 -1.68 17.34
C THR A 136 -4.87 -1.68 15.89
N GLU A 137 -3.94 -1.43 14.96
CA GLU A 137 -4.23 -1.41 13.52
C GLU A 137 -3.11 -2.12 12.74
N LEU A 138 -3.49 -2.97 11.77
CA LEU A 138 -2.54 -3.60 10.85
C LEU A 138 -3.08 -3.60 9.42
N GLU A 139 -2.41 -2.86 8.56
CA GLU A 139 -2.77 -2.69 7.15
C GLU A 139 -1.66 -3.27 6.30
N ILE A 140 -1.93 -4.30 5.49
CA ILE A 140 -0.91 -4.92 4.64
C ILE A 140 -1.37 -5.04 3.19
N PHE A 141 -0.42 -4.94 2.27
CA PHE A 141 -0.59 -5.18 0.85
C PHE A 141 0.50 -6.10 0.35
N ILE A 142 0.12 -7.13 -0.41
CA ILE A 142 1.04 -8.06 -1.07
C ILE A 142 0.84 -7.94 -2.58
N ASN A 143 1.86 -7.41 -3.26
CA ASN A 143 1.94 -7.36 -4.71
C ASN A 143 2.85 -8.47 -5.20
N ARG A 144 2.31 -9.38 -5.99
CA ARG A 144 3.02 -10.55 -6.52
C ARG A 144 3.54 -10.28 -7.94
N TYR A 145 2.86 -9.37 -8.63
CA TYR A 145 3.15 -9.07 -10.02
C TYR A 145 2.71 -7.67 -10.41
N ARG A 146 3.20 -7.19 -11.57
CA ARG A 146 2.81 -5.93 -12.21
C ARG A 146 1.28 -5.76 -12.32
N GLY A 147 0.57 -6.87 -12.52
CA GLY A 147 -0.88 -6.88 -12.72
C GLY A 147 -1.70 -6.52 -11.47
N ASP A 148 -1.13 -6.65 -10.26
CA ASP A 148 -1.85 -6.34 -9.01
C ASP A 148 -2.01 -4.83 -8.78
N HIS A 149 -1.25 -4.00 -9.50
CA HIS A 149 -1.20 -2.56 -9.28
C HIS A 149 -1.17 -1.71 -10.54
N GLY A 150 -0.94 -2.31 -11.72
CA GLY A 150 -1.00 -1.61 -13.01
C GLY A 150 0.22 -0.75 -13.34
N PHE A 151 1.22 -0.70 -12.46
CA PHE A 151 2.45 0.11 -12.58
C PHE A 151 3.71 -0.75 -12.53
N SER A 152 4.90 -0.15 -12.56
CA SER A 152 6.17 -0.88 -12.49
C SER A 152 6.30 -1.70 -11.20
N PHE A 153 7.07 -2.78 -11.24
CA PHE A 153 7.18 -3.75 -10.15
C PHE A 153 8.56 -4.39 -10.14
N SER A 154 9.18 -4.50 -8.97
CA SER A 154 10.31 -5.41 -8.79
C SER A 154 10.58 -5.66 -7.30
N ALA A 155 10.40 -6.90 -6.88
CA ALA A 155 10.90 -7.36 -5.58
C ALA A 155 12.43 -7.47 -5.54
N ALA A 156 13.08 -7.75 -6.69
CA ALA A 156 14.53 -7.95 -6.74
C ALA A 156 15.34 -6.65 -6.58
N GLU A 157 14.86 -5.54 -7.14
CA GLU A 157 15.52 -4.23 -7.01
C GLU A 157 15.06 -3.44 -5.79
N LEU A 158 14.01 -3.90 -5.09
CA LEU A 158 13.45 -3.19 -3.95
C LEU A 158 14.51 -2.92 -2.87
N PRO A 159 15.33 -3.90 -2.43
CA PRO A 159 16.32 -3.66 -1.37
C PRO A 159 17.34 -2.57 -1.74
N SER A 160 17.93 -2.65 -2.93
CA SER A 160 18.95 -1.69 -3.39
C SER A 160 18.37 -0.29 -3.59
N ASN A 161 17.14 -0.19 -4.10
CA ASN A 161 16.48 1.08 -4.30
C ASN A 161 16.10 1.75 -2.99
N TYR A 162 15.74 0.99 -1.94
CA TYR A 162 15.33 1.55 -0.66
C TYR A 162 16.51 1.79 0.30
N GLU A 163 17.63 1.08 0.15
CA GLU A 163 18.85 1.30 0.94
C GLU A 163 19.31 2.78 0.91
N VAL A 164 19.26 3.41 -0.26
CA VAL A 164 19.62 4.83 -0.44
C VAL A 164 18.68 5.74 0.34
N LEU A 165 17.39 5.42 0.38
CA LEU A 165 16.38 6.21 1.08
C LEU A 165 16.47 6.04 2.59
N MET A 166 16.90 4.87 3.05
CA MET A 166 17.14 4.56 4.47
C MET A 166 18.45 5.13 5.00
N SER A 167 19.34 5.61 4.13
CA SER A 167 20.65 6.20 4.48
C SER A 167 20.79 7.66 4.03
N PRO A 168 19.85 8.54 4.38
CA PRO A 168 19.88 9.93 3.92
C PRO A 168 21.06 10.73 4.55
N PRO A 169 21.53 11.81 3.90
CA PRO A 169 22.73 12.52 4.36
C PRO A 169 22.62 13.06 5.79
N GLY A 170 23.64 12.81 6.63
CA GLY A 170 23.63 13.24 8.03
C GLY A 170 23.64 14.76 8.26
N ASN A 171 24.09 15.54 7.27
CA ASN A 171 24.17 17.00 7.31
C ASN A 171 22.96 17.70 6.68
N ARG A 172 21.90 16.97 6.34
CA ARG A 172 20.69 17.55 5.75
C ARG A 172 19.91 18.39 6.76
N THR A 173 19.15 19.35 6.24
CA THR A 173 18.13 20.07 6.99
C THR A 173 16.86 19.23 7.03
N LYS A 174 16.51 18.72 8.20
CA LYS A 174 15.27 17.96 8.40
C LYS A 174 14.06 18.89 8.29
N ALA A 175 12.99 18.41 7.67
CA ALA A 175 11.73 19.12 7.65
C ALA A 175 11.00 18.99 8.99
N SER A 176 10.16 19.97 9.30
CA SER A 176 9.29 19.90 10.48
C SER A 176 8.13 18.92 10.23
N ARG A 177 7.55 18.31 11.28
CA ARG A 177 6.29 17.57 11.16
C ARG A 177 5.19 18.37 10.49
N ALA A 178 5.08 19.67 10.76
CA ALA A 178 4.09 20.53 10.10
C ALA A 178 4.30 20.60 8.57
N THR A 179 5.55 20.69 8.13
CA THR A 179 5.91 20.64 6.69
C THR A 179 5.56 19.29 6.07
N LEU A 180 5.90 18.19 6.74
CA LEU A 180 5.59 16.84 6.26
C LEU A 180 4.06 16.56 6.23
N THR A 181 3.32 17.10 7.20
CA THR A 181 1.85 17.04 7.23
C THR A 181 1.26 17.79 6.06
N ALA A 182 1.69 19.04 5.82
CA ALA A 182 1.24 19.82 4.67
C ALA A 182 1.58 19.14 3.34
N LEU A 183 2.75 18.51 3.23
CA LEU A 183 3.13 17.72 2.06
C LEU A 183 2.19 16.54 1.81
N SER A 184 1.80 15.84 2.89
CA SER A 184 0.84 14.73 2.82
C SER A 184 -0.55 15.18 2.39
N GLU A 185 -1.05 16.26 3.00
CA GLU A 185 -2.35 16.85 2.64
C GLU A 185 -2.35 17.31 1.18
N ALA A 186 -1.26 17.92 0.72
CA ALA A 186 -1.14 18.45 -0.62
C ALA A 186 -1.16 17.36 -1.71
N LEU A 187 -0.78 16.12 -1.40
CA LEU A 187 -0.58 15.05 -2.38
C LEU A 187 -1.87 14.64 -3.11
N PHE A 188 -3.02 14.63 -2.42
CA PHE A 188 -4.32 14.22 -2.97
C PHE A 188 -5.37 15.33 -2.90
N ALA A 189 -4.99 16.54 -2.47
CA ALA A 189 -5.92 17.63 -2.30
C ALA A 189 -6.29 18.29 -3.63
N ASN A 190 -7.59 18.34 -3.91
CA ASN A 190 -8.15 19.04 -5.08
C ASN A 190 -7.81 20.53 -5.14
N SER A 191 -7.44 21.16 -4.01
CA SER A 191 -7.19 22.60 -3.93
C SER A 191 -5.88 22.97 -3.22
N SER A 192 -4.84 22.13 -3.32
CA SER A 192 -3.54 22.48 -2.75
C SER A 192 -2.81 23.56 -3.56
N ASN A 193 -2.31 24.58 -2.86
CA ASN A 193 -1.39 25.58 -3.42
C ASN A 193 0.06 25.34 -2.98
N MET A 194 0.36 24.17 -2.39
CA MET A 194 1.70 23.86 -1.92
C MET A 194 2.64 23.67 -3.11
N SER A 195 3.55 24.62 -3.29
CA SER A 195 4.67 24.47 -4.22
C SER A 195 5.74 23.58 -3.58
N VAL A 196 5.92 22.38 -4.13
CA VAL A 196 6.96 21.45 -3.68
C VAL A 196 8.14 21.53 -4.65
N ARG A 197 9.30 21.97 -4.16
CA ARG A 197 10.54 21.89 -4.95
C ARG A 197 10.96 20.43 -5.04
N VAL A 198 11.21 19.94 -6.24
CA VAL A 198 11.75 18.59 -6.49
C VAL A 198 13.27 18.67 -6.60
N ASP A 199 13.99 17.80 -5.89
CA ASP A 199 15.45 17.69 -6.03
C ASP A 199 15.82 17.13 -7.40
N ALA A 200 16.95 17.58 -7.97
CA ALA A 200 17.40 17.11 -9.27
C ALA A 200 17.69 15.60 -9.29
N ASN A 201 18.00 15.02 -8.13
CA ASN A 201 18.24 13.58 -7.96
C ASN A 201 17.06 12.85 -7.31
N CYS A 202 15.85 13.45 -7.32
CA CYS A 202 14.70 12.83 -6.66
C CYS A 202 14.41 11.46 -7.25
N GLN A 203 14.37 10.44 -6.39
CA GLN A 203 14.15 9.05 -6.78
C GLN A 203 12.65 8.76 -6.89
N PHE A 204 12.18 8.39 -8.08
CA PHE A 204 10.81 7.93 -8.30
C PHE A 204 10.77 6.41 -8.44
N THR A 205 9.96 5.76 -7.60
CA THR A 205 9.75 4.30 -7.64
C THR A 205 8.29 3.94 -7.63
N GLU A 206 7.95 2.85 -8.31
CA GLU A 206 6.66 2.16 -8.23
C GLU A 206 6.93 0.74 -7.73
N ILE A 207 6.35 0.36 -6.59
CA ILE A 207 6.44 -0.98 -5.99
C ILE A 207 7.85 -1.61 -6.14
N GLY A 208 8.85 -0.97 -5.53
CA GLY A 208 10.25 -1.45 -5.52
C GLY A 208 11.08 -1.20 -6.78
N TRP A 209 10.47 -0.75 -7.89
CA TRP A 209 11.18 -0.50 -9.15
C TRP A 209 11.33 0.99 -9.46
N LYS A 210 12.52 1.40 -9.93
CA LYS A 210 12.75 2.74 -10.50
C LYS A 210 12.11 2.84 -11.87
N VAL A 211 11.12 3.71 -12.02
CA VAL A 211 10.29 3.79 -13.23
C VAL A 211 11.15 4.21 -14.42
N ILE A 212 11.08 3.46 -15.52
CA ILE A 212 11.74 3.79 -16.79
C ILE A 212 10.65 3.88 -17.84
N ASP A 213 10.52 5.04 -18.49
CA ASP A 213 9.65 5.18 -19.65
C ASP A 213 10.41 4.77 -20.90
N THR A 214 10.18 3.55 -21.39
CA THR A 214 10.81 3.05 -22.62
C THR A 214 10.24 3.70 -23.89
N GLY A 215 9.26 4.61 -23.76
CA GLY A 215 8.53 5.23 -24.86
C GLY A 215 7.57 4.25 -25.56
N THR A 216 6.64 4.80 -26.35
CA THR A 216 5.59 4.06 -27.08
C THR A 216 6.15 3.03 -28.08
N TYR A 217 7.43 3.15 -28.47
CA TYR A 217 8.08 2.33 -29.51
C TYR A 217 9.43 1.74 -29.08
N ASN A 218 9.69 1.57 -27.78
CA ASN A 218 10.97 1.07 -27.26
C ASN A 218 12.17 1.92 -27.72
N ASN A 219 12.21 3.21 -27.36
CA ASN A 219 13.36 4.07 -27.69
C ASN A 219 14.66 3.71 -26.94
N GLU A 220 14.68 2.59 -26.21
CA GLU A 220 15.83 2.04 -25.48
C GLU A 220 16.38 2.90 -24.33
N THR A 221 15.69 3.95 -23.87
CA THR A 221 16.17 4.65 -22.67
C THR A 221 16.15 3.71 -21.45
N THR A 222 17.28 3.65 -20.77
CA THR A 222 17.46 2.98 -19.47
C THR A 222 17.50 3.99 -18.33
N THR A 223 17.27 5.27 -18.63
CA THR A 223 17.32 6.35 -17.64
C THR A 223 16.02 6.36 -16.84
N PRO A 224 16.06 6.22 -15.51
CA PRO A 224 14.87 6.32 -14.68
C PRO A 224 14.24 7.71 -14.76
N LEU A 225 12.92 7.75 -14.68
CA LEU A 225 12.17 8.97 -14.43
C LEU A 225 12.51 9.53 -13.05
N SER A 226 12.47 10.86 -12.92
CA SER A 226 12.55 11.53 -11.62
C SER A 226 11.15 11.80 -11.08
N CYS A 227 11.07 12.19 -9.81
CA CYS A 227 9.80 12.60 -9.21
C CYS A 227 9.20 13.78 -9.96
N SER A 228 7.88 13.91 -9.85
CA SER A 228 7.16 15.08 -10.35
C SER A 228 6.16 15.55 -9.30
N TRP A 229 5.85 16.85 -9.31
CA TRP A 229 4.82 17.44 -8.46
C TRP A 229 3.94 18.37 -9.30
N PRO A 230 3.15 17.81 -10.23
CA PRO A 230 2.30 18.60 -11.12
C PRO A 230 1.14 19.23 -10.34
N SER A 231 0.62 20.35 -10.85
CA SER A 231 -0.60 20.96 -10.31
C SER A 231 -1.83 20.09 -10.57
N ASP A 232 -1.84 19.37 -11.70
CA ASP A 232 -2.88 18.40 -12.05
C ASP A 232 -2.41 17.00 -11.66
N HIS A 233 -3.14 16.36 -10.76
CA HIS A 233 -2.81 15.08 -10.15
C HIS A 233 -4.09 14.36 -9.71
N PRO A 234 -4.06 13.04 -9.53
CA PRO A 234 -5.21 12.32 -8.96
C PRO A 234 -5.53 12.85 -7.56
N THR A 235 -6.81 13.09 -7.28
CA THR A 235 -7.28 13.66 -6.00
C THR A 235 -8.20 12.71 -5.26
N ASP A 236 -8.20 12.79 -3.94
CA ASP A 236 -9.13 12.07 -3.07
C ASP A 236 -9.48 12.95 -1.86
N GLU A 237 -10.74 13.39 -1.76
CA GLU A 237 -11.22 14.22 -0.64
C GLU A 237 -11.26 13.45 0.69
N ASN A 238 -11.22 12.11 0.65
CA ASN A 238 -11.17 11.25 1.82
C ASN A 238 -9.77 10.63 2.02
N ALA A 239 -8.74 11.20 1.39
CA ALA A 239 -7.37 10.72 1.56
C ALA A 239 -6.98 10.67 3.04
N ARG A 240 -6.36 9.57 3.45
CA ARG A 240 -5.82 9.41 4.80
C ARG A 240 -4.42 10.00 4.83
N VAL A 241 -4.31 11.19 5.42
CA VAL A 241 -3.09 12.00 5.46
C VAL A 241 -2.27 11.72 6.72
N GLY A 242 -0.95 11.85 6.60
CA GLY A 242 -0.01 11.74 7.71
C GLY A 242 -0.06 10.39 8.43
N LEU A 243 -0.35 9.29 7.72
CA LEU A 243 -0.49 7.96 8.31
C LEU A 243 0.76 7.52 9.08
N VAL A 244 1.93 7.95 8.62
CA VAL A 244 3.23 7.83 9.30
C VAL A 244 4.03 9.08 8.95
N ILE A 245 4.53 9.81 9.95
CA ILE A 245 5.46 10.94 9.78
C ILE A 245 6.77 10.62 10.52
N ASP A 246 7.80 10.22 9.77
CA ASP A 246 9.13 9.96 10.30
C ASP A 246 10.01 11.21 10.14
N GLU A 247 10.05 12.07 11.16
CA GLU A 247 10.89 13.28 11.17
C GLU A 247 12.39 12.96 11.15
N GLU A 248 12.78 11.76 11.59
CA GLU A 248 14.19 11.38 11.62
C GLU A 248 14.70 11.16 10.20
N LEU A 249 13.96 10.41 9.39
CA LEU A 249 14.31 10.08 8.01
C LEU A 249 13.68 11.02 6.97
N GLY A 250 12.74 11.88 7.38
CA GLY A 250 12.02 12.79 6.51
C GLY A 250 10.93 12.11 5.67
N PHE A 251 10.42 10.95 6.12
CA PHE A 251 9.35 10.25 5.39
C PHE A 251 7.97 10.74 5.82
N VAL A 252 7.04 10.76 4.87
CA VAL A 252 5.62 10.81 5.14
C VAL A 252 4.87 9.81 4.29
N VAL A 253 3.91 9.11 4.90
CA VAL A 253 3.06 8.12 4.24
C VAL A 253 1.62 8.62 4.19
N THR A 254 1.02 8.52 3.01
CA THR A 254 -0.33 9.01 2.70
C THR A 254 -1.08 7.93 1.93
N SER A 255 -2.38 7.78 2.16
CA SER A 255 -3.23 6.88 1.39
C SER A 255 -4.33 7.63 0.66
N GLY A 256 -4.58 7.25 -0.59
CA GLY A 256 -5.72 7.73 -1.38
C GLY A 256 -6.41 6.60 -2.13
N MET A 257 -7.69 6.81 -2.43
CA MET A 257 -8.53 5.94 -3.26
C MET A 257 -8.76 6.61 -4.62
N ILE A 258 -8.10 6.09 -5.65
CA ILE A 258 -8.08 6.70 -6.98
C ILE A 258 -8.96 5.90 -7.93
N GLN A 259 -10.02 6.52 -8.46
CA GLN A 259 -10.83 5.95 -9.53
C GLN A 259 -10.10 6.08 -10.87
N GLY A 260 -10.25 5.07 -11.72
CA GLY A 260 -9.65 5.06 -13.03
C GLY A 260 -10.00 3.82 -13.83
N LYS A 261 -9.28 3.63 -14.93
CA LYS A 261 -9.52 2.55 -15.87
C LYS A 261 -8.24 1.81 -16.19
N VAL A 262 -8.32 0.48 -16.24
CA VAL A 262 -7.26 -0.37 -16.78
C VAL A 262 -7.36 -0.39 -18.29
N TYR A 263 -6.31 0.03 -18.98
CA TYR A 263 -6.21 -0.05 -20.43
C TYR A 263 -5.21 -1.12 -20.88
N PRO A 264 -5.40 -1.71 -22.07
CA PRO A 264 -4.33 -2.46 -22.73
C PRO A 264 -3.19 -1.52 -23.09
N TYR A 265 -1.94 -1.95 -22.90
CA TYR A 265 -0.74 -1.25 -23.33
C TYR A 265 0.24 -2.26 -23.96
N GLN A 266 0.27 -2.34 -25.28
CA GLN A 266 0.94 -3.42 -26.03
C GLN A 266 0.50 -4.82 -25.54
N ASN A 267 1.44 -5.63 -25.00
CA ASN A 267 1.20 -6.96 -24.43
C ASN A 267 0.99 -6.93 -22.90
N VAL A 268 0.92 -5.75 -22.28
CA VAL A 268 0.64 -5.54 -20.86
C VAL A 268 -0.60 -4.65 -20.68
N SER A 269 -0.86 -4.22 -19.46
CA SER A 269 -1.89 -3.23 -19.12
C SER A 269 -1.32 -2.11 -18.26
N ALA A 270 -2.04 -0.99 -18.21
CA ALA A 270 -1.74 0.14 -17.33
C ALA A 270 -3.04 0.66 -16.71
N PHE A 271 -2.98 1.04 -15.44
CA PHE A 271 -4.07 1.78 -14.79
C PHE A 271 -3.88 3.28 -15.04
N ILE A 272 -4.93 3.94 -15.50
CA ILE A 272 -4.94 5.38 -15.75
C ILE A 272 -6.05 6.01 -14.89
N PRO A 273 -5.71 6.88 -13.92
CA PRO A 273 -6.70 7.63 -13.14
C PRO A 273 -7.68 8.42 -14.00
N ASP A 274 -8.91 8.61 -13.52
CA ASP A 274 -9.95 9.38 -14.23
C ASP A 274 -9.63 10.87 -14.35
N ALA A 275 -8.86 11.41 -13.40
CA ALA A 275 -8.36 12.78 -13.47
C ALA A 275 -7.42 12.99 -14.68
N MET A 276 -6.72 11.93 -15.12
CA MET A 276 -5.78 11.99 -16.25
C MET A 276 -6.51 11.80 -17.59
N THR A 277 -7.47 12.67 -17.85
CA THR A 277 -8.38 12.61 -19.03
C THR A 277 -7.63 12.53 -20.36
N SER A 278 -6.62 13.39 -20.55
CA SER A 278 -5.80 13.41 -21.78
C SER A 278 -5.07 12.09 -22.02
N SER A 279 -4.60 11.44 -20.96
CA SER A 279 -3.95 10.13 -21.03
C SER A 279 -4.95 9.03 -21.41
N GLN A 280 -6.16 9.05 -20.84
CA GLN A 280 -7.22 8.11 -21.23
C GLN A 280 -7.64 8.30 -22.70
N GLU A 281 -7.83 9.53 -23.14
CA GLU A 281 -8.18 9.85 -24.54
C GLU A 281 -7.10 9.38 -25.52
N ALA A 282 -5.82 9.62 -25.21
CA ALA A 282 -4.71 9.11 -26.01
C ALA A 282 -4.71 7.58 -26.10
N GLN A 283 -5.04 6.91 -24.99
CA GLN A 283 -5.11 5.45 -24.94
C GLN A 283 -6.29 4.89 -25.74
N ASP A 284 -7.44 5.57 -25.74
CA ASP A 284 -8.59 5.24 -26.59
C ASP A 284 -8.26 5.38 -28.08
N VAL A 285 -7.54 6.43 -28.47
CA VAL A 285 -7.06 6.61 -29.85
C VAL A 285 -6.14 5.45 -30.24
N TRP A 286 -5.10 5.18 -29.43
CA TRP A 286 -4.18 4.08 -29.67
C TRP A 286 -4.91 2.73 -29.79
N LEU A 287 -5.86 2.45 -28.90
CA LEU A 287 -6.64 1.21 -28.90
C LEU A 287 -7.44 1.04 -30.21
N ASN A 288 -8.05 2.12 -30.70
CA ASN A 288 -8.78 2.10 -31.97
C ASN A 288 -7.85 1.87 -33.17
N GLU A 289 -6.66 2.48 -33.16
CA GLU A 289 -5.65 2.27 -34.20
C GLU A 289 -5.16 0.82 -34.25
N VAL A 290 -4.74 0.24 -33.12
CA VAL A 290 -4.25 -1.15 -33.08
C VAL A 290 -5.35 -2.15 -33.42
N LYS A 291 -6.61 -1.85 -33.06
CA LYS A 291 -7.77 -2.64 -33.47
C LYS A 291 -7.99 -2.58 -34.98
N ALA A 292 -7.86 -1.40 -35.60
CA ALA A 292 -7.98 -1.23 -37.05
C ALA A 292 -6.86 -1.96 -37.82
N LEU A 293 -5.66 -2.08 -37.23
CA LEU A 293 -4.55 -2.89 -37.75
C LEU A 293 -4.77 -4.41 -37.60
N GLY A 294 -5.86 -4.85 -36.96
CA GLY A 294 -6.21 -6.25 -36.83
C GLY A 294 -5.51 -6.98 -35.68
N VAL A 295 -4.86 -6.26 -34.76
CA VAL A 295 -4.23 -6.84 -33.56
C VAL A 295 -5.29 -7.58 -32.72
N LYS A 296 -4.90 -8.74 -32.18
CA LYS A 296 -5.76 -9.62 -31.36
C LYS A 296 -5.22 -9.71 -29.94
N GLY A 297 -6.06 -10.15 -29.00
CA GLY A 297 -5.66 -10.34 -27.59
C GLY A 297 -5.57 -9.05 -26.77
N LEU A 298 -6.23 -7.98 -27.21
CA LEU A 298 -6.26 -6.71 -26.48
C LEU A 298 -7.23 -6.83 -25.29
N LEU A 299 -6.78 -6.41 -24.11
CA LEU A 299 -7.62 -6.27 -22.92
C LEU A 299 -8.70 -5.20 -23.18
N ALA A 300 -9.94 -5.47 -22.77
CA ALA A 300 -10.99 -4.47 -22.82
C ALA A 300 -10.77 -3.44 -21.70
N PRO A 301 -10.81 -2.13 -21.99
CA PRO A 301 -10.76 -1.12 -20.94
C PRO A 301 -11.84 -1.37 -19.88
N THR A 302 -11.44 -1.43 -18.61
CA THR A 302 -12.34 -1.78 -17.50
C THR A 302 -12.07 -0.87 -16.29
N GLU A 303 -13.14 -0.37 -15.68
CA GLU A 303 -13.06 0.48 -14.49
C GLU A 303 -12.43 -0.28 -13.30
N ALA A 304 -11.63 0.42 -12.51
CA ALA A 304 -10.98 -0.10 -11.32
C ALA A 304 -10.73 1.02 -10.30
N THR A 305 -10.45 0.63 -9.05
CA THR A 305 -9.99 1.56 -8.02
C THR A 305 -8.58 1.20 -7.59
N GLY A 306 -7.65 2.15 -7.65
CA GLY A 306 -6.33 2.02 -7.03
C GLY A 306 -6.37 2.54 -5.60
N GLU A 307 -6.12 1.68 -4.61
CA GLU A 307 -5.76 2.14 -3.26
C GLU A 307 -4.25 2.33 -3.20
N THR A 308 -3.81 3.49 -2.71
CA THR A 308 -2.40 3.82 -2.63
C THR A 308 -1.91 3.91 -1.19
N LEU A 309 -0.64 3.54 -0.97
CA LEU A 309 0.15 3.94 0.21
C LEU A 309 1.41 4.65 -0.31
N GLU A 310 1.26 5.92 -0.66
CA GLU A 310 2.34 6.71 -1.20
C GLU A 310 3.31 7.13 -0.10
N VAL A 311 4.60 7.00 -0.40
CA VAL A 311 5.69 7.32 0.53
C VAL A 311 6.52 8.43 -0.09
N LEU A 312 6.57 9.57 0.58
CA LEU A 312 7.38 10.72 0.16
C LEU A 312 8.55 10.87 1.12
N GLN A 313 9.73 11.21 0.60
CA GLN A 313 10.87 11.63 1.42
C GLN A 313 11.20 13.09 1.15
N TYR A 314 11.30 13.90 2.19
CA TYR A 314 11.49 15.34 2.08
C TYR A 314 12.51 15.85 3.09
N TYR A 315 13.55 16.51 2.60
CA TYR A 315 14.57 17.20 3.39
C TYR A 315 15.31 18.22 2.52
N ASN A 316 16.09 19.10 3.14
CA ASN A 316 16.73 20.23 2.47
C ASN A 316 15.72 21.09 1.69
N ASP A 317 14.50 21.27 2.20
CA ASP A 317 13.40 21.99 1.55
C ASP A 317 13.10 21.52 0.11
N ALA A 318 13.27 20.21 -0.14
CA ALA A 318 12.99 19.58 -1.42
C ALA A 318 12.45 18.15 -1.24
N LEU A 319 11.64 17.71 -2.21
CA LEU A 319 11.27 16.31 -2.37
C LEU A 319 12.47 15.53 -2.89
N GLN A 320 12.79 14.43 -2.21
CA GLN A 320 13.99 13.60 -2.40
C GLN A 320 13.64 12.21 -2.91
N ALA A 321 12.46 11.71 -2.55
CA ALA A 321 11.92 10.50 -3.14
C ALA A 321 10.39 10.52 -3.15
N MET A 322 9.83 9.83 -4.12
CA MET A 322 8.40 9.57 -4.26
C MET A 322 8.21 8.09 -4.59
N GLN A 323 7.39 7.42 -3.81
CA GLN A 323 7.00 6.03 -4.05
C GLN A 323 5.51 5.96 -4.25
N ILE A 324 5.11 5.51 -5.43
CA ILE A 324 3.71 5.23 -5.74
C ILE A 324 3.48 3.75 -5.52
N ASN A 325 2.75 3.43 -4.45
CA ASN A 325 2.43 2.04 -4.12
C ASN A 325 0.94 1.78 -4.24
N VAL A 326 0.51 1.32 -5.42
CA VAL A 326 -0.89 1.05 -5.72
C VAL A 326 -1.23 -0.42 -5.46
N TYR A 327 -2.47 -0.70 -5.09
CA TYR A 327 -3.10 -2.00 -5.21
C TYR A 327 -4.46 -1.82 -5.88
N MET A 328 -4.72 -2.60 -6.91
CA MET A 328 -5.94 -2.48 -7.70
C MET A 328 -7.06 -3.35 -7.16
N SER A 329 -8.24 -2.76 -7.06
CA SER A 329 -9.47 -3.40 -6.62
C SER A 329 -10.61 -3.12 -7.60
N GLY A 330 -11.79 -3.64 -7.29
CA GLY A 330 -13.00 -3.37 -8.07
C GLY A 330 -13.30 -1.87 -8.19
N PRO A 331 -14.04 -1.46 -9.22
CA PRO A 331 -14.40 -0.06 -9.39
C PRO A 331 -15.29 0.44 -8.25
N TYR A 332 -15.19 1.73 -7.94
CA TYR A 332 -15.99 2.43 -6.92
C TYR A 332 -15.80 1.90 -5.48
N MET A 333 -14.67 1.25 -5.21
CA MET A 333 -14.32 0.84 -3.84
C MET A 333 -13.94 2.05 -3.00
N THR A 334 -14.31 2.03 -1.72
CA THR A 334 -13.88 2.99 -0.71
C THR A 334 -12.95 2.30 0.30
N SER A 335 -12.09 3.08 0.97
CA SER A 335 -11.17 2.50 1.96
C SER A 335 -11.95 1.87 3.12
N ALA A 336 -11.51 0.70 3.58
CA ALA A 336 -12.08 0.03 4.76
C ALA A 336 -11.69 0.69 6.10
N TRP A 337 -10.96 1.81 6.03
CA TRP A 337 -10.41 2.58 7.15
C TRP A 337 -11.14 3.91 7.40
N LEU A 338 -12.22 4.19 6.65
CA LEU A 338 -13.07 5.37 6.75
C LEU A 338 -14.48 5.02 7.23
#